data_AF-A0A1B0C8Q6-F1
#
_entry.id   AF-A0A1B0C8Q6-F1
#
_cell.length_a   1.000
_cell.length_b   1.000
_cell.length_c   1.000
_cell.angle_alpha   90.00
_cell.angle_beta   90.00
_cell.angle_gamma   90.00
#
_symmetry.space_group_name_H-M   'P 1'
#
loop_
_entity.id
_entity.type
_entity.pdbx_description
1 polymer ?
#
loop_
_entity_poly.entity_id
_entity_poly.type
_entity_poly.pdbx_seq_one_letter_code
_entity_poly.pdbx_strand_id
1 'polypeptide(L)'
;MVRKLKFHEQKLLKKVDFIKWGVDNTLHENKIMRKYHIQKREEYTMYNKLSREIREIAKKITTLDAADPFRTDASSRLLEKLYILGLIPTKWDLDKMSETTKNATKLVEHGHVRVGADVVKDPAFLVSRTLEDFVTWVDGSAIRQHKLLKKVDFIKWGVDNTLHENKIMRKYHIQKREEYTMYNKLSREIREIAKKISTLDAADPFRTDASSRLLEKLYILGLIPTKWDLDKMSETTKNATKLVEHGHVRVGADVVKDPAFLVSRTLEDFVTWVDGSAIRQHVLEYNDLRDDFEM
;
A
#
# COMPACT_ATOMS: atom_id res chain seq x y z
N MET A 1 -0.28 36.13 -9.46
CA MET A 1 -1.54 35.74 -8.78
C MET A 1 -2.69 36.39 -9.54
N VAL A 2 -3.65 35.62 -10.05
CA VAL A 2 -4.75 36.15 -10.88
C VAL A 2 -5.87 36.66 -9.95
N ARG A 3 -6.44 37.84 -10.27
CA ARG A 3 -7.54 38.43 -9.49
C ARG A 3 -8.75 37.49 -9.44
N LYS A 4 -9.45 37.44 -8.31
CA LYS A 4 -10.71 36.68 -8.19
C LYS A 4 -11.77 37.32 -9.10
N LEU A 5 -12.27 36.55 -10.08
CA LEU A 5 -13.30 37.00 -11.01
C LEU A 5 -14.65 37.22 -10.29
N LYS A 6 -15.38 38.26 -10.69
CA LYS A 6 -16.75 38.55 -10.23
C LYS A 6 -17.73 37.51 -10.81
N PHE A 7 -18.92 37.39 -10.21
CA PHE A 7 -19.92 36.38 -10.60
C PHE A 7 -20.27 36.39 -12.10
N HIS A 8 -20.46 37.59 -12.69
CA HIS A 8 -20.74 37.71 -14.13
C HIS A 8 -19.55 37.32 -15.01
N GLU A 9 -18.32 37.66 -14.59
CA GLU A 9 -17.08 37.27 -15.27
C GLU A 9 -16.87 35.74 -15.22
N GLN A 10 -17.12 35.11 -14.07
CA GLN A 10 -17.07 33.64 -13.91
C GLN A 10 -18.12 32.93 -14.77
N LYS A 11 -19.32 33.52 -14.92
CA LYS A 11 -20.39 32.95 -15.75
C LYS A 11 -20.02 32.96 -17.23
N LEU A 12 -19.28 33.98 -17.69
CA LEU A 12 -18.75 34.08 -19.06
C LEU A 12 -17.55 33.15 -19.28
N LEU A 13 -16.67 33.04 -18.29
CA LEU A 13 -15.41 32.28 -18.38
C LEU A 13 -15.50 30.86 -17.81
N LYS A 14 -16.68 30.23 -17.82
CA LYS A 14 -16.89 28.88 -17.24
C LYS A 14 -15.98 27.79 -17.80
N LYS A 15 -15.54 27.92 -19.06
CA LYS A 15 -14.67 26.95 -19.75
C LYS A 15 -13.20 27.37 -19.75
N VAL A 16 -12.88 28.56 -19.26
CA VAL A 16 -11.53 29.15 -19.31
C VAL A 16 -10.94 29.09 -17.93
N ASP A 17 -10.16 28.04 -17.68
CA ASP A 17 -9.33 27.92 -16.49
C ASP A 17 -7.86 27.94 -16.93
N PHE A 18 -7.17 29.06 -16.69
CA PHE A 18 -5.79 29.27 -17.14
C PHE A 18 -4.79 28.32 -16.46
N ILE A 19 -5.18 27.67 -15.35
CA ILE A 19 -4.32 26.76 -14.59
C ILE A 19 -4.64 25.30 -14.92
N LYS A 20 -5.90 24.98 -15.20
CA LYS A 20 -6.37 23.60 -15.37
C LYS A 20 -6.90 23.38 -16.78
N TRP A 21 -6.03 22.89 -17.65
CA TRP A 21 -6.41 22.49 -19.00
C TRP A 21 -6.91 21.05 -19.01
N GLY A 22 -7.88 20.74 -19.87
CA GLY A 22 -8.52 19.41 -19.91
C GLY A 22 -7.59 18.26 -20.33
N VAL A 23 -6.51 18.59 -21.04
CA VAL A 23 -5.47 17.65 -21.50
C VAL A 23 -4.37 17.48 -20.45
N ASP A 24 -4.25 18.44 -19.54
CA ASP A 24 -3.15 18.50 -18.59
C ASP A 24 -3.45 17.63 -17.36
N ASN A 25 -2.83 16.45 -17.31
CA ASN A 25 -2.77 15.65 -16.09
C ASN A 25 -1.75 16.20 -15.05
N THR A 26 -1.32 17.45 -15.23
CA THR A 26 -0.27 18.13 -14.46
C THR A 26 -0.58 18.17 -12.96
N LEU A 27 -1.86 18.29 -12.56
CA LEU A 27 -2.25 18.28 -11.14
C LEU A 27 -2.06 16.91 -10.49
N HIS A 28 -2.38 15.82 -11.21
CA HIS A 28 -2.20 14.46 -10.71
C HIS A 28 -0.72 14.09 -10.62
N GLU A 29 0.04 14.43 -11.66
CA GLU A 29 1.49 14.28 -11.70
C GLU A 29 2.15 15.02 -10.53
N ASN A 30 1.84 16.30 -10.34
CA ASN A 30 2.36 17.09 -9.22
C ASN A 30 1.98 16.50 -7.86
N LYS A 31 0.77 15.93 -7.73
CA LYS A 31 0.34 15.25 -6.50
C LYS A 31 1.20 14.01 -6.22
N ILE A 32 1.48 13.20 -7.23
CA ILE A 32 2.29 11.98 -7.11
C ILE A 32 3.75 12.36 -6.83
N MET A 33 4.32 13.29 -7.59
CA MET A 33 5.68 13.77 -7.39
C MET A 33 5.87 14.30 -5.97
N ARG A 34 4.91 15.05 -5.43
CA ARG A 34 4.96 15.53 -4.04
C ARG A 34 4.82 14.41 -3.02
N LYS A 35 3.95 13.42 -3.25
CA LYS A 35 3.70 12.32 -2.33
C LYS A 35 4.94 11.43 -2.17
N TYR A 36 5.58 11.07 -3.27
CA TYR A 36 6.75 10.18 -3.28
C TYR A 36 8.08 10.91 -3.37
N HIS A 37 8.05 12.24 -3.31
CA HIS A 37 9.23 13.10 -3.42
C HIS A 37 10.11 12.82 -4.66
N ILE A 38 9.47 12.58 -5.80
CA ILE A 38 10.15 12.45 -7.09
C ILE A 38 10.66 13.83 -7.50
N GLN A 39 11.97 13.96 -7.71
CA GLN A 39 12.60 15.24 -8.00
C GLN A 39 12.51 15.59 -9.48
N LYS A 40 12.79 14.63 -10.36
CA LYS A 40 12.80 14.86 -11.81
C LYS A 40 11.48 14.45 -12.44
N ARG A 41 10.93 15.34 -13.26
CA ARG A 41 9.69 15.08 -14.00
C ARG A 41 9.87 13.95 -15.03
N GLU A 42 11.07 13.83 -15.59
CA GLU A 42 11.46 12.79 -16.54
C GLU A 42 11.35 11.38 -15.97
N GLU A 43 11.66 11.21 -14.67
CA GLU A 43 11.55 9.93 -13.98
C GLU A 43 10.07 9.51 -13.89
N TYR A 44 9.18 10.45 -13.54
CA TYR A 44 7.73 10.18 -13.53
C TYR A 44 7.20 9.78 -14.91
N THR A 45 7.60 10.47 -15.98
CA THR A 45 7.15 10.13 -17.34
C THR A 45 7.68 8.77 -17.79
N MET A 46 8.93 8.45 -17.46
CA MET A 46 9.53 7.12 -17.70
C MET A 46 8.77 6.02 -16.95
N TYR A 47 8.50 6.20 -15.65
CA TYR A 47 7.74 5.21 -14.86
C TYR A 47 6.33 5.02 -15.39
N ASN A 48 5.66 6.10 -15.79
CA ASN A 48 4.33 6.01 -16.37
C ASN A 48 4.35 5.25 -17.72
N LYS A 49 5.36 5.49 -18.57
CA LYS A 49 5.55 4.75 -19.82
C LYS A 49 5.78 3.26 -19.55
N LEU A 50 6.69 2.90 -18.64
CA LEU A 50 6.96 1.52 -18.23
C LEU A 50 5.69 0.84 -17.69
N SER A 51 4.93 1.53 -16.84
CA SER A 51 3.65 1.01 -16.31
C SER A 51 2.63 0.72 -17.41
N ARG A 52 2.66 1.50 -18.51
CA ARG A 52 1.78 1.32 -19.65
C ARG A 52 2.23 0.12 -20.47
N GLU A 53 3.52 -0.01 -20.74
CA GLU A 53 4.09 -1.17 -21.44
C GLU A 53 3.78 -2.48 -20.71
N ILE A 54 3.95 -2.53 -19.39
CA ILE A 54 3.60 -3.69 -18.56
C ILE A 54 2.10 -4.03 -18.69
N ARG A 55 1.22 -3.01 -18.66
CA ARG A 55 -0.23 -3.22 -18.83
C ARG A 55 -0.59 -3.68 -20.23
N GLU A 56 0.04 -3.16 -21.26
CA GLU A 56 -0.19 -3.61 -22.65
C GLU A 56 0.28 -5.03 -22.88
N ILE A 57 1.42 -5.43 -22.30
CA ILE A 57 1.89 -6.83 -22.30
C ILE A 57 0.86 -7.71 -21.58
N ALA A 58 0.41 -7.32 -20.39
CA ALA A 58 -0.60 -8.07 -19.65
C ALA A 58 -1.90 -8.22 -20.46
N LYS A 59 -2.38 -7.14 -21.10
CA LYS A 59 -3.56 -7.20 -21.97
C LYS A 59 -3.38 -8.18 -23.13
N LYS A 60 -2.23 -8.12 -23.83
CA LYS A 60 -1.92 -9.04 -24.92
C LYS A 60 -1.89 -10.50 -24.46
N ILE A 61 -1.37 -10.77 -23.26
CA ILE A 61 -1.41 -12.11 -22.66
C ILE A 61 -2.85 -12.53 -22.34
N THR A 62 -3.68 -11.62 -21.84
CA THR A 62 -5.10 -11.93 -21.55
C THR A 62 -5.96 -12.15 -22.79
N THR A 63 -5.60 -11.57 -23.94
CA THR A 63 -6.32 -11.80 -25.20
C THR A 63 -6.04 -13.17 -25.82
N LEU A 64 -4.97 -13.85 -25.41
CA LEU A 64 -4.67 -15.22 -25.86
C LEU A 64 -5.63 -16.23 -25.21
N ASP A 65 -5.85 -17.34 -25.89
CA ASP A 65 -6.73 -18.40 -25.38
C ASP A 65 -6.19 -19.01 -24.08
N ALA A 66 -7.09 -19.42 -23.19
CA ALA A 66 -6.75 -19.94 -21.87
C ALA A 66 -6.06 -21.32 -21.94
N ALA A 67 -6.27 -22.07 -23.02
CA ALA A 67 -5.67 -23.38 -23.24
C ALA A 67 -4.25 -23.32 -23.83
N ASP A 68 -3.79 -22.16 -24.27
CA ASP A 68 -2.47 -22.00 -24.88
C ASP A 68 -1.35 -22.17 -23.83
N PRO A 69 -0.42 -23.14 -24.00
CA PRO A 69 0.74 -23.29 -23.13
C PRO A 69 1.59 -22.01 -23.03
N PHE A 70 1.68 -21.23 -24.10
CA PHE A 70 2.44 -19.99 -24.14
C PHE A 70 1.84 -18.93 -23.21
N ARG A 71 0.50 -18.84 -23.12
CA ARG A 71 -0.17 -17.93 -22.19
C ARG A 71 0.21 -18.26 -20.75
N THR A 72 0.28 -19.54 -20.39
CA THR A 72 0.61 -19.99 -19.04
C THR A 72 2.05 -19.65 -18.65
N ASP A 73 3.01 -19.92 -19.55
CA ASP A 73 4.43 -19.60 -19.35
C ASP A 73 4.71 -18.08 -19.37
N ALA A 74 4.10 -17.33 -20.30
CA ALA A 74 4.25 -15.87 -20.33
C ALA A 74 3.64 -15.20 -19.09
N SER A 75 2.51 -15.72 -18.61
CA SER A 75 1.84 -15.25 -17.40
C SER A 75 2.69 -15.48 -16.16
N SER A 76 3.25 -16.69 -16.00
CA SER A 76 4.08 -17.03 -14.84
C SER A 76 5.36 -16.18 -14.81
N ARG A 77 6.03 -16.00 -15.95
CA ARG A 77 7.23 -15.16 -16.06
C ARG A 77 6.97 -13.70 -15.75
N LEU A 78 5.85 -13.14 -16.24
CA LEU A 78 5.49 -11.75 -15.95
C LEU A 78 5.21 -11.58 -14.45
N LEU A 79 4.42 -12.47 -13.86
CA LEU A 79 4.07 -12.41 -12.43
C LEU A 79 5.29 -12.60 -11.54
N GLU A 80 6.19 -13.52 -11.88
CA GLU A 80 7.43 -13.72 -11.14
C GLU A 80 8.32 -12.47 -11.18
N LYS A 81 8.51 -11.88 -12.37
CA LYS A 81 9.31 -10.67 -12.51
C LYS A 81 8.73 -9.50 -11.73
N LEU A 82 7.41 -9.30 -11.78
CA LEU A 82 6.74 -8.23 -11.03
C LEU A 82 6.77 -8.46 -9.51
N TYR A 83 6.76 -9.72 -9.07
CA TYR A 83 6.90 -10.09 -7.67
C TYR A 83 8.32 -9.84 -7.15
N ILE A 84 9.36 -10.23 -7.91
CA ILE A 84 10.77 -9.99 -7.53
C ILE A 84 11.04 -8.48 -7.46
N LEU A 85 10.48 -7.71 -8.40
CA LEU A 85 10.55 -6.24 -8.37
C LEU A 85 9.71 -5.60 -7.23
N GLY A 86 8.95 -6.39 -6.45
CA GLY A 86 8.14 -5.89 -5.35
C GLY A 86 6.86 -5.15 -5.75
N LEU A 87 6.51 -5.12 -7.05
CA LEU A 87 5.33 -4.41 -7.56
C LEU A 87 4.00 -5.11 -7.21
N ILE A 88 4.04 -6.42 -6.99
CA ILE A 88 2.88 -7.23 -6.61
C ILE A 88 3.20 -8.01 -5.32
N PRO A 89 2.29 -8.03 -4.33
CA PRO A 89 2.55 -8.73 -3.06
C PRO A 89 2.57 -10.26 -3.18
N THR A 90 1.90 -10.83 -4.18
CA THR A 90 1.71 -12.28 -4.38
C THR A 90 1.98 -12.71 -5.82
N LYS A 91 2.51 -13.92 -6.02
CA LYS A 91 2.79 -14.50 -7.36
C LYS A 91 1.53 -14.96 -8.12
N TRP A 92 0.37 -14.97 -7.45
CA TRP A 92 -0.90 -15.45 -7.97
C TRP A 92 -1.84 -14.27 -8.21
N ASP A 93 -2.50 -14.33 -9.38
CA ASP A 93 -3.60 -13.50 -9.89
C ASP A 93 -3.24 -12.36 -10.88
N LEU A 94 -3.10 -12.72 -12.16
CA LEU A 94 -3.40 -11.81 -13.28
C LEU A 94 -4.88 -11.35 -13.24
N ASP A 95 -5.75 -12.18 -12.67
CA ASP A 95 -7.19 -11.93 -12.64
C ASP A 95 -7.57 -10.74 -11.77
N LYS A 96 -6.93 -10.46 -10.62
CA LYS A 96 -7.28 -9.30 -9.77
C LYS A 96 -7.25 -7.95 -10.51
N MET A 97 -6.42 -7.83 -11.56
CA MET A 97 -6.34 -6.63 -12.41
C MET A 97 -7.49 -6.53 -13.43
N SER A 98 -7.99 -7.66 -13.94
CA SER A 98 -9.12 -7.71 -14.90
C SER A 98 -10.47 -7.86 -14.21
N GLU A 99 -10.47 -8.46 -13.03
CA GLU A 99 -11.61 -8.77 -12.17
C GLU A 99 -12.19 -7.49 -11.57
N THR A 100 -11.38 -6.47 -11.30
CA THR A 100 -11.90 -5.14 -10.88
C THR A 100 -12.74 -4.49 -11.98
N THR A 101 -12.34 -4.61 -13.24
CA THR A 101 -13.15 -4.15 -14.39
C THR A 101 -14.34 -5.06 -14.67
N LYS A 102 -14.18 -6.39 -14.64
CA LYS A 102 -15.27 -7.37 -14.83
C LYS A 102 -16.31 -7.32 -13.71
N ASN A 103 -15.88 -7.03 -12.48
CA ASN A 103 -16.79 -6.84 -11.36
C ASN A 103 -17.52 -5.49 -11.49
N ALA A 104 -16.84 -4.43 -11.95
CA ALA A 104 -17.50 -3.16 -12.24
C ALA A 104 -18.57 -3.31 -13.35
N THR A 105 -18.29 -4.02 -14.45
CA THR A 105 -19.28 -4.27 -15.50
C THR A 105 -20.45 -5.11 -14.99
N LYS A 106 -20.18 -6.22 -14.26
CA LYS A 106 -21.24 -7.04 -13.64
C LYS A 106 -22.11 -6.24 -12.68
N LEU A 107 -21.52 -5.34 -11.89
CA LEU A 107 -22.27 -4.49 -10.94
C LEU A 107 -23.17 -3.49 -11.66
N VAL A 108 -22.75 -2.99 -12.81
CA VAL A 108 -23.58 -2.14 -13.69
C VAL A 108 -24.67 -2.98 -14.36
N GLU A 109 -24.34 -4.13 -14.96
CA GLU A 109 -25.30 -5.05 -15.60
C GLU A 109 -26.40 -5.52 -14.64
N HIS A 110 -26.05 -5.84 -13.39
CA HIS A 110 -27.00 -6.20 -12.34
C HIS A 110 -27.77 -5.00 -11.77
N GLY A 111 -27.51 -3.78 -12.24
CA GLY A 111 -28.25 -2.56 -11.90
C GLY A 111 -27.99 -2.08 -10.47
N HIS A 112 -26.79 -2.26 -9.94
CA HIS A 112 -26.43 -1.81 -8.61
C HIS A 112 -25.91 -0.37 -8.56
N VAL A 113 -25.64 0.24 -9.72
CA VAL A 113 -25.08 1.59 -9.86
C VAL A 113 -26.14 2.51 -10.49
N ARG A 114 -26.32 3.70 -9.91
CA ARG A 114 -27.11 4.79 -10.50
C ARG A 114 -26.24 6.01 -10.75
N VAL A 115 -26.62 6.79 -11.75
CA VAL A 115 -25.97 8.04 -12.13
C VAL A 115 -27.03 9.13 -12.03
N GLY A 116 -26.97 9.93 -10.96
CA GLY A 116 -28.05 10.88 -10.64
C GLY A 116 -29.33 10.15 -10.20
N ALA A 117 -30.44 10.38 -10.91
CA ALA A 117 -31.73 9.75 -10.63
C ALA A 117 -31.89 8.35 -11.27
N ASP A 118 -31.10 8.05 -12.31
CA ASP A 118 -31.33 6.90 -13.17
C ASP A 118 -30.41 5.72 -12.84
N VAL A 119 -30.97 4.51 -12.82
CA VAL A 119 -30.22 3.26 -12.65
C VAL A 119 -29.60 2.87 -13.99
N VAL A 120 -28.27 2.75 -14.01
CA VAL A 120 -27.53 2.40 -15.23
C VAL A 120 -27.31 0.90 -15.26
N LYS A 121 -27.75 0.27 -16.36
CA LYS A 121 -27.57 -1.18 -16.61
C LYS A 121 -26.65 -1.49 -17.77
N ASP A 122 -26.28 -0.48 -18.56
CA ASP A 122 -25.39 -0.61 -19.69
C ASP A 122 -23.96 -0.18 -19.28
N PRO A 123 -22.97 -1.08 -19.26
CA PRO A 123 -21.57 -0.75 -18.98
C PRO A 123 -20.95 0.24 -19.97
N ALA A 124 -21.52 0.39 -21.17
CA ALA A 124 -21.08 1.36 -22.18
C ALA A 124 -21.72 2.75 -22.00
N PHE A 125 -22.55 2.94 -20.97
CA PHE A 125 -23.18 4.23 -20.68
C PHE A 125 -22.14 5.32 -20.39
N LEU A 126 -22.13 6.36 -21.22
CA LEU A 126 -21.20 7.47 -21.11
C LEU A 126 -21.63 8.44 -20.01
N VAL A 127 -20.94 8.39 -18.88
CA VAL A 127 -21.12 9.36 -17.79
C VAL A 127 -20.44 10.67 -18.16
N SER A 128 -21.20 11.76 -18.24
CA SER A 128 -20.65 13.09 -18.47
C SER A 128 -19.90 13.59 -17.23
N ARG A 129 -18.90 14.44 -17.41
CA ARG A 129 -18.03 14.94 -16.32
C ARG A 129 -18.77 15.62 -15.17
N THR A 130 -19.97 16.15 -15.43
CA THR A 130 -20.84 16.77 -14.40
C THR A 130 -21.64 15.75 -13.60
N LEU A 131 -21.79 14.53 -14.11
CA LEU A 131 -22.54 13.43 -13.50
C LEU A 131 -21.64 12.43 -12.76
N GLU A 132 -20.32 12.49 -12.96
CA GLU A 132 -19.33 11.64 -12.26
C GLU A 132 -19.47 11.74 -10.73
N ASP A 133 -19.70 12.95 -10.19
CA ASP A 133 -19.86 13.17 -8.75
C ASP A 133 -21.18 12.59 -8.18
N PHE A 134 -22.13 12.26 -9.06
CA PHE A 134 -23.46 11.73 -8.71
C PHE A 134 -23.60 10.22 -8.98
N VAL A 135 -22.50 9.54 -9.29
CA VAL A 135 -22.46 8.08 -9.39
C VAL A 135 -22.58 7.49 -7.99
N THR A 136 -23.72 6.87 -7.69
CA THR A 136 -24.02 6.32 -6.37
C THR A 136 -24.62 4.91 -6.47
N TRP A 137 -24.66 4.18 -5.34
CA TRP A 137 -25.30 2.87 -5.28
C TRP A 137 -26.82 3.01 -5.29
N VAL A 138 -27.51 2.07 -5.94
CA VAL A 138 -28.98 1.99 -5.91
C VAL A 138 -29.46 1.68 -4.49
N ASP A 139 -30.49 2.39 -4.05
CA ASP A 139 -30.96 2.41 -2.66
C ASP A 139 -31.45 1.04 -2.16
N GLY A 140 -31.97 0.20 -3.06
CA GLY A 140 -32.38 -1.19 -2.78
C GLY A 140 -31.31 -2.26 -3.05
N SER A 141 -30.07 -1.89 -3.41
CA SER A 141 -29.03 -2.88 -3.70
C SER A 141 -28.57 -3.59 -2.42
N ALA A 142 -28.44 -4.93 -2.49
CA ALA A 142 -27.92 -5.75 -1.40
C ALA A 142 -26.53 -5.27 -0.92
N ILE A 143 -25.76 -4.61 -1.80
CA ILE A 143 -24.44 -4.05 -1.51
C ILE A 143 -24.53 -2.80 -0.61
N ARG A 144 -25.52 -1.93 -0.83
CA ARG A 144 -25.78 -0.78 0.05
C ARG A 144 -26.33 -1.24 1.39
N GLN A 145 -27.25 -2.21 1.40
CA GLN A 145 -27.78 -2.81 2.62
C GLN A 145 -26.69 -3.54 3.42
N HIS A 146 -25.80 -4.31 2.79
CA HIS A 146 -24.68 -5.00 3.45
C HIS A 146 -23.60 -4.02 3.98
N LYS A 147 -23.47 -2.83 3.39
CA LYS A 147 -22.63 -1.73 3.94
C LYS A 147 -23.32 -0.94 5.05
N LEU A 148 -24.65 -0.79 5.02
CA LEU A 148 -25.45 -0.15 6.08
C LEU A 148 -25.62 -1.07 7.30
N LEU A 149 -25.81 -2.37 7.11
CA LEU A 149 -25.85 -3.42 8.15
C LEU A 149 -24.51 -3.55 8.90
N LYS A 150 -23.37 -3.27 8.25
CA LYS A 150 -22.08 -3.12 8.95
C LYS A 150 -22.01 -1.88 9.84
N LYS A 151 -22.91 -0.91 9.67
CA LYS A 151 -22.87 0.35 10.40
C LYS A 151 -23.76 0.36 11.64
N VAL A 152 -24.79 -0.48 11.72
CA VAL A 152 -25.62 -0.61 12.92
C VAL A 152 -26.29 -1.99 13.00
N ASP A 153 -25.99 -2.76 14.05
CA ASP A 153 -26.79 -3.88 14.56
C ASP A 153 -26.80 -3.81 16.11
N PHE A 154 -27.78 -3.09 16.68
CA PHE A 154 -27.85 -2.80 18.13
C PHE A 154 -28.26 -3.98 19.02
N ILE A 155 -28.63 -5.13 18.44
CA ILE A 155 -29.13 -6.30 19.20
C ILE A 155 -28.01 -7.33 19.49
N LYS A 156 -26.85 -7.22 18.83
CA LYS A 156 -25.80 -8.25 18.85
C LYS A 156 -24.44 -7.79 19.41
N TRP A 157 -24.42 -6.65 20.12
CA TRP A 157 -23.18 -6.06 20.60
C TRP A 157 -22.54 -6.83 21.78
N GLY A 158 -23.27 -7.72 22.44
CA GLY A 158 -22.81 -8.37 23.68
C GLY A 158 -22.40 -9.86 23.61
N VAL A 159 -22.74 -10.62 22.57
CA VAL A 159 -22.75 -12.11 22.67
C VAL A 159 -21.89 -12.86 21.62
N ASP A 160 -21.40 -12.20 20.58
CA ASP A 160 -20.88 -12.89 19.37
C ASP A 160 -19.35 -13.13 19.31
N ASN A 161 -18.65 -13.35 20.43
CA ASN A 161 -17.23 -13.78 20.37
C ASN A 161 -17.07 -15.14 19.64
N THR A 162 -18.09 -16.00 19.69
CA THR A 162 -18.12 -17.36 19.13
C THR A 162 -18.14 -17.38 17.59
N LEU A 163 -18.85 -16.46 16.94
CA LEU A 163 -18.96 -16.41 15.48
C LEU A 163 -17.69 -15.86 14.83
N HIS A 164 -17.04 -14.90 15.50
CA HIS A 164 -15.75 -14.37 15.08
C HIS A 164 -14.65 -15.44 15.20
N GLU A 165 -14.61 -16.13 16.35
CA GLU A 165 -13.74 -17.27 16.61
C GLU A 165 -13.89 -18.38 15.56
N ASN A 166 -15.12 -18.83 15.29
CA ASN A 166 -15.36 -19.87 14.28
C ASN A 166 -14.96 -19.46 12.86
N LYS A 167 -15.08 -18.17 12.50
CA LYS A 167 -14.60 -17.65 11.20
C LYS A 167 -13.08 -17.69 11.12
N ILE A 168 -12.37 -17.37 12.19
CA ILE A 168 -10.90 -17.38 12.24
C ILE A 168 -10.37 -18.81 12.22
N MET A 169 -10.96 -19.71 13.01
CA MET A 169 -10.59 -21.13 13.02
C MET A 169 -10.74 -21.76 11.63
N ARG A 170 -11.82 -21.44 10.89
CA ARG A 170 -12.00 -21.89 9.50
C ARG A 170 -10.99 -21.25 8.54
N LYS A 171 -10.72 -19.95 8.66
CA LYS A 171 -9.79 -19.23 7.79
C LYS A 171 -8.35 -19.74 7.91
N TYR A 172 -7.91 -20.11 9.12
CA TYR A 172 -6.54 -20.56 9.39
C TYR A 172 -6.42 -22.07 9.70
N HIS A 173 -7.50 -22.83 9.50
CA HIS A 173 -7.54 -24.29 9.64
C HIS A 173 -7.09 -24.79 11.03
N ILE A 174 -7.44 -24.04 12.08
CA ILE A 174 -7.14 -24.40 13.47
C ILE A 174 -8.11 -25.50 13.89
N GLN A 175 -7.60 -26.68 14.20
CA GLN A 175 -8.42 -27.88 14.46
C GLN A 175 -8.99 -27.90 15.87
N LYS A 176 -8.25 -27.37 16.87
CA LYS A 176 -8.70 -27.35 18.27
C LYS A 176 -8.98 -25.94 18.76
N ARG A 177 -10.11 -25.78 19.43
CA ARG A 177 -10.53 -24.48 20.00
C ARG A 177 -9.58 -23.97 21.09
N GLU A 178 -8.99 -24.90 21.83
CA GLU A 178 -8.01 -24.62 22.88
C GLU A 178 -6.74 -23.95 22.32
N GLU A 179 -6.33 -24.29 21.10
CA GLU A 179 -5.17 -23.66 20.43
C GLU A 179 -5.46 -22.19 20.10
N TYR A 180 -6.68 -21.88 19.67
CA TYR A 180 -7.11 -20.51 19.41
C TYR A 180 -7.21 -19.67 20.69
N THR A 181 -7.71 -20.24 21.79
CA THR A 181 -7.78 -19.53 23.08
C THR A 181 -6.39 -19.31 23.68
N MET A 182 -5.50 -20.30 23.58
CA MET A 182 -4.09 -20.16 23.97
C MET A 182 -3.38 -19.10 23.13
N TYR A 183 -3.55 -19.11 21.81
CA TYR A 183 -2.98 -18.10 20.91
C TYR A 183 -3.49 -16.68 21.22
N ASN A 184 -4.78 -16.52 21.49
CA ASN A 184 -5.33 -15.22 21.87
C ASN A 184 -4.83 -14.72 23.22
N LYS A 185 -4.64 -15.63 24.18
CA LYS A 185 -4.05 -15.32 25.47
C LYS A 185 -2.60 -14.85 25.30
N LEU A 186 -1.80 -15.59 24.54
CA LEU A 186 -0.42 -15.22 24.20
C LEU A 186 -0.37 -13.87 23.45
N SER A 187 -1.26 -13.63 22.48
CA SER A 187 -1.37 -12.36 21.77
C SER A 187 -1.74 -11.19 22.68
N ARG A 188 -2.57 -11.41 23.70
CA ARG A 188 -2.88 -10.40 24.72
C ARG A 188 -1.67 -10.12 25.58
N GLU A 189 -0.99 -11.16 26.06
CA GLU A 189 0.22 -11.03 26.88
C GLU A 189 1.33 -10.27 26.13
N ILE A 190 1.56 -10.59 24.85
CA ILE A 190 2.49 -9.86 23.99
C ILE A 190 2.10 -8.37 23.87
N ARG A 191 0.81 -8.07 23.68
CA ARG A 191 0.31 -6.69 23.60
C ARG A 191 0.46 -5.93 24.91
N GLU A 192 0.22 -6.60 26.04
CA GLU A 192 0.41 -6.00 27.36
C GLU A 192 1.89 -5.73 27.65
N ILE A 193 2.78 -6.65 27.30
CA ILE A 193 4.23 -6.45 27.40
C ILE A 193 4.65 -5.28 26.52
N ALA A 194 4.24 -5.23 25.26
CA ALA A 194 4.53 -4.12 24.36
C ALA A 194 4.01 -2.79 24.90
N LYS A 195 2.81 -2.76 25.49
CA LYS A 195 2.24 -1.56 26.11
C LYS A 195 3.04 -1.10 27.33
N LYS A 196 3.48 -2.04 28.19
CA LYS A 196 4.34 -1.74 29.34
C LYS A 196 5.71 -1.22 28.92
N ILE A 197 6.31 -1.79 27.87
CA ILE A 197 7.57 -1.28 27.30
C ILE A 197 7.37 0.12 26.72
N SER A 198 6.24 0.38 26.06
CA SER A 198 5.95 1.69 25.45
C SER A 198 5.75 2.82 26.48
N THR A 199 5.35 2.49 27.71
CA THR A 199 5.17 3.46 28.80
C THR A 199 6.45 3.84 29.53
N LEU A 200 7.55 3.12 29.32
CA LEU A 200 8.87 3.46 29.86
C LEU A 200 9.45 4.67 29.11
N ASP A 201 10.37 5.41 29.72
CA ASP A 201 11.02 6.54 29.06
C ASP A 201 11.83 6.06 27.84
N ALA A 202 11.89 6.88 26.79
CA ALA A 202 12.56 6.51 25.54
C ALA A 202 14.08 6.38 25.69
N ALA A 203 14.67 6.96 26.74
CA ALA A 203 16.10 6.90 27.04
C ALA A 203 16.50 5.74 27.98
N ASP A 204 15.55 4.94 28.47
CA ASP A 204 15.83 3.85 29.40
C ASP A 204 16.49 2.64 28.68
N PRO A 205 17.72 2.23 29.06
CA PRO A 205 18.40 1.06 28.47
C PRO A 205 17.62 -0.24 28.60
N PHE A 206 16.75 -0.36 29.60
CA PHE A 206 15.88 -1.53 29.75
C PHE A 206 14.80 -1.57 28.67
N ARG A 207 14.31 -0.42 28.19
CA ARG A 207 13.32 -0.35 27.11
C ARG A 207 13.90 -0.82 25.79
N THR A 208 15.16 -0.48 25.48
CA THR A 208 15.83 -0.86 24.23
C THR A 208 16.17 -2.35 24.18
N ASP A 209 16.71 -2.92 25.26
CA ASP A 209 16.97 -4.37 25.39
C ASP A 209 15.66 -5.18 25.40
N ALA A 210 14.62 -4.73 26.13
CA ALA A 210 13.33 -5.40 26.14
C ALA A 210 12.61 -5.35 24.78
N SER A 211 12.70 -4.21 24.07
CA SER A 211 12.11 -4.05 22.73
C SER A 211 12.80 -4.93 21.69
N SER A 212 14.13 -4.96 21.72
CA SER A 212 14.93 -5.76 20.77
C SER A 212 14.68 -7.27 20.96
N ARG A 213 14.64 -7.75 22.22
CA ARG A 213 14.31 -9.15 22.54
C ARG A 213 12.88 -9.53 22.16
N LEU A 214 11.92 -8.62 22.35
CA LEU A 214 10.53 -8.84 21.94
C LEU A 214 10.42 -8.95 20.41
N LEU A 215 11.03 -8.02 19.67
CA LEU A 215 11.04 -8.01 18.21
C LEU A 215 11.74 -9.24 17.65
N GLU A 216 12.85 -9.65 18.25
CA GLU A 216 13.58 -10.87 17.86
C GLU A 216 12.73 -12.13 18.08
N LYS A 217 12.05 -12.25 19.21
CA LYS A 217 11.11 -13.37 19.43
C LYS A 217 9.94 -13.34 18.45
N LEU A 218 9.38 -12.18 18.13
CA LEU A 218 8.27 -12.05 17.17
C LEU A 218 8.72 -12.37 15.73
N TYR A 219 9.96 -12.04 15.38
CA TYR A 219 10.58 -12.40 14.11
C TYR A 219 10.84 -13.90 13.99
N ILE A 220 11.43 -14.53 15.03
CA ILE A 220 11.65 -15.99 15.07
C ILE A 220 10.33 -16.75 14.96
N LEU A 221 9.25 -16.21 15.52
CA LEU A 221 7.90 -16.77 15.41
C LEU A 221 7.22 -16.50 14.05
N GLY A 222 7.86 -15.76 13.14
CA GLY A 222 7.34 -15.43 11.81
C GLY A 222 6.13 -14.47 11.82
N LEU A 223 5.89 -13.78 12.94
CA LEU A 223 4.76 -12.85 13.10
C LEU A 223 5.05 -11.47 12.48
N ILE A 224 6.33 -11.14 12.27
CA ILE A 224 6.79 -9.91 11.63
C ILE A 224 7.78 -10.30 10.52
N PRO A 225 7.68 -9.71 9.31
CA PRO A 225 8.49 -10.12 8.16
C PRO A 225 9.99 -9.81 8.30
N THR A 226 10.37 -8.80 9.08
CA THR A 226 11.77 -8.38 9.27
C THR A 226 12.01 -7.92 10.72
N LYS A 227 13.27 -7.94 11.17
CA LYS A 227 13.70 -7.38 12.48
C LYS A 227 13.61 -5.85 12.50
N TRP A 228 13.60 -5.22 11.32
CA TRP A 228 13.56 -3.77 11.11
C TRP A 228 12.50 -3.43 10.05
N ASP A 229 11.51 -2.62 10.40
CA ASP A 229 10.62 -2.05 9.39
C ASP A 229 11.41 -1.03 8.57
N LEU A 230 11.44 -1.16 7.23
CA LEU A 230 12.01 -0.17 6.31
C LEU A 230 11.42 1.24 6.56
N ASP A 231 10.17 1.28 7.06
CA ASP A 231 9.42 2.46 7.47
C ASP A 231 10.00 3.18 8.71
N LYS A 232 11.05 2.64 9.35
CA LYS A 232 11.68 3.20 10.55
C LYS A 232 13.11 3.70 10.34
N MET A 233 13.70 3.58 9.15
CA MET A 233 15.03 4.17 8.88
C MET A 233 14.98 5.70 8.75
N SER A 234 13.83 6.26 8.35
CA SER A 234 13.63 7.70 8.25
C SER A 234 12.18 8.06 8.51
N GLU A 235 11.95 9.12 9.29
CA GLU A 235 10.60 9.58 9.64
C GLU A 235 9.80 10.14 8.46
N THR A 236 10.49 10.67 7.44
CA THR A 236 9.85 11.27 6.26
C THR A 236 10.61 10.92 4.98
N THR A 237 9.86 10.80 3.87
CA THR A 237 10.43 10.53 2.54
C THR A 237 11.46 11.58 2.11
N LYS A 238 11.27 12.84 2.49
CA LYS A 238 12.23 13.93 2.22
C LYS A 238 13.54 13.80 3.00
N ASN A 239 13.47 13.29 4.23
CA ASN A 239 14.68 13.02 4.99
C ASN A 239 15.39 11.81 4.38
N ALA A 240 14.65 10.75 4.05
CA ALA A 240 15.18 9.57 3.38
C ALA A 240 16.00 9.92 2.14
N THR A 241 15.47 10.76 1.24
CA THR A 241 16.20 11.15 0.03
C THR A 241 17.48 11.91 0.34
N LYS A 242 17.48 12.81 1.33
CA LYS A 242 18.71 13.50 1.74
C LYS A 242 19.76 12.52 2.27
N LEU A 243 19.34 11.54 3.07
CA LEU A 243 20.26 10.53 3.63
C LEU A 243 20.89 9.68 2.54
N VAL A 244 20.12 9.33 1.50
CA VAL A 244 20.62 8.62 0.32
C VAL A 244 21.55 9.53 -0.51
N GLU A 245 21.18 10.78 -0.77
CA GLU A 245 22.03 11.73 -1.53
C GLU A 245 23.37 11.98 -0.86
N HIS A 246 23.39 12.06 0.48
CA HIS A 246 24.61 12.19 1.27
C HIS A 246 25.43 10.89 1.33
N GLY A 247 24.87 9.76 0.88
CA GLY A 247 25.56 8.47 0.79
C GLY A 247 25.63 7.72 2.11
N HIS A 248 24.68 7.93 3.02
CA HIS A 248 24.63 7.20 4.30
C HIS A 248 24.03 5.80 4.18
N VAL A 249 23.37 5.49 3.06
CA VAL A 249 22.66 4.23 2.83
C VAL A 249 23.42 3.38 1.81
N ARG A 250 23.56 2.08 2.10
CA ARG A 250 24.04 1.07 1.16
C ARG A 250 23.00 -0.03 0.96
N VAL A 251 23.08 -0.69 -0.18
CA VAL A 251 22.28 -1.87 -0.50
C VAL A 251 23.24 -3.00 -0.80
N GLY A 252 23.32 -3.99 0.10
CA GLY A 252 24.36 -5.01 0.05
C GLY A 252 25.74 -4.41 0.29
N ALA A 253 26.66 -4.57 -0.65
CA ALA A 253 28.02 -4.02 -0.56
C ALA A 253 28.14 -2.58 -1.09
N ASP A 254 27.21 -2.16 -1.94
CA ASP A 254 27.35 -0.91 -2.72
C ASP A 254 26.63 0.27 -2.05
N VAL A 255 27.33 1.40 -1.98
CA VAL A 255 26.76 2.66 -1.47
C VAL A 255 25.88 3.29 -2.54
N VAL A 256 24.61 3.55 -2.19
CA VAL A 256 23.63 4.13 -3.12
C VAL A 256 23.53 5.62 -2.88
N LYS A 257 23.72 6.41 -3.94
CA LYS A 257 23.59 7.88 -3.92
C LYS A 257 22.38 8.40 -4.68
N ASP A 258 21.74 7.56 -5.50
CA ASP A 258 20.58 7.92 -6.29
C ASP A 258 19.28 7.53 -5.56
N PRO A 259 18.45 8.50 -5.14
CA PRO A 259 17.16 8.21 -4.52
C PRO A 259 16.16 7.49 -5.43
N ALA A 260 16.36 7.54 -6.75
CA ALA A 260 15.53 6.83 -7.72
C ALA A 260 15.95 5.36 -7.91
N PHE A 261 16.97 4.89 -7.19
CA PHE A 261 17.39 3.48 -7.22
C PHE A 261 16.25 2.56 -6.75
N LEU A 262 15.82 1.66 -7.64
CA LEU A 262 14.75 0.70 -7.33
C LEU A 262 15.33 -0.50 -6.56
N VAL A 263 14.96 -0.61 -5.29
CA VAL A 263 15.29 -1.77 -4.46
C VAL A 263 14.30 -2.89 -4.76
N SER A 264 14.82 -4.03 -5.25
CA SER A 264 14.02 -5.25 -5.43
C SER A 264 13.74 -5.94 -4.10
N ARG A 265 12.70 -6.79 -4.04
CA ARG A 265 12.31 -7.49 -2.80
C ARG A 265 13.45 -8.30 -2.19
N THR A 266 14.33 -8.88 -3.01
CA THR A 266 15.49 -9.64 -2.53
C THR A 266 16.60 -8.76 -1.95
N LEU A 267 16.64 -7.48 -2.33
CA LEU A 267 17.62 -6.51 -1.87
C LEU A 267 17.13 -5.68 -0.67
N GLU A 268 15.82 -5.69 -0.39
CA GLU A 268 15.22 -4.97 0.74
C GLU A 268 15.87 -5.35 2.09
N ASP A 269 16.17 -6.63 2.30
CA ASP A 269 16.79 -7.12 3.54
C ASP A 269 18.25 -6.65 3.73
N PHE A 270 18.90 -6.23 2.63
CA PHE A 270 20.29 -5.80 2.62
C PHE A 270 20.44 -4.28 2.62
N VAL A 271 19.35 -3.54 2.80
CA VAL A 271 19.40 -2.08 2.96
C VAL A 271 19.90 -1.76 4.37
N THR A 272 21.12 -1.24 4.48
CA THR A 272 21.72 -0.88 5.77
C THR A 272 22.42 0.48 5.71
N TRP A 273 22.76 1.04 6.87
CA TRP A 273 23.67 2.18 6.91
C TRP A 273 25.08 1.76 6.48
N VAL A 274 25.79 2.68 5.83
CA VAL A 274 27.24 2.57 5.60
C VAL A 274 27.97 2.50 6.94
N ASP A 275 29.02 1.69 7.05
CA ASP A 275 29.72 1.44 8.32
C ASP A 275 30.30 2.74 8.91
N GLY A 276 30.94 3.59 8.09
CA GLY A 276 31.45 4.91 8.50
C GLY A 276 30.40 6.03 8.61
N SER A 277 29.11 5.71 8.57
CA SER A 277 28.06 6.73 8.64
C SER A 277 27.91 7.30 10.06
N ALA A 278 27.97 8.62 10.20
CA ALA A 278 27.69 9.32 11.46
C ALA A 278 26.30 8.97 12.03
N ILE A 279 25.33 8.68 11.16
CA ILE A 279 23.98 8.27 11.56
C ILE A 279 24.01 6.88 12.18
N ARG A 280 24.79 5.96 11.62
CA ARG A 280 24.98 4.63 12.19
C ARG A 280 25.63 4.74 13.56
N GLN A 281 26.68 5.55 13.69
CA GLN A 281 27.34 5.80 14.96
C GLN A 281 26.37 6.37 16.00
N HIS A 282 25.58 7.38 15.64
CA HIS A 282 24.56 7.94 16.53
C HIS A 282 23.48 6.92 16.91
N VAL A 283 23.06 6.04 15.99
CA VAL A 283 22.10 4.97 16.29
C VAL A 283 22.72 3.91 17.21
N LEU A 284 23.99 3.56 17.01
CA LEU A 284 24.70 2.60 17.88
C LEU A 284 24.95 3.18 19.27
N GLU A 285 25.35 4.45 19.34
CA GLU A 285 25.54 5.19 20.60
C GLU A 285 24.23 5.33 21.37
N TYR A 286 23.13 5.69 20.68
CA TYR A 286 21.80 5.74 21.31
C TYR A 286 21.34 4.37 21.85
N ASN A 287 21.81 3.26 21.26
CA ASN A 287 21.48 1.92 21.70
C ASN A 287 22.53 1.31 22.66
N ASP A 288 23.55 2.07 23.08
CA ASP A 288 24.67 1.60 23.91
C ASP A 288 25.42 0.38 23.32
N LEU A 289 25.40 0.23 21.98
CA LEU A 289 26.02 -0.87 21.23
C LEU A 289 27.26 -0.42 20.45
N ARG A 290 27.74 0.79 20.71
CA ARG A 290 28.90 1.36 20.03
C ARG A 290 30.17 0.68 20.53
N ASP A 291 30.82 -0.06 19.63
CA ASP A 291 32.16 -0.61 19.86
C ASP A 291 33.20 0.35 19.24
N ASP A 292 34.11 0.85 20.07
CA ASP A 292 35.12 1.85 19.67
C ASP A 292 36.27 1.23 18.85
N PHE A 293 36.31 -0.10 18.68
CA PHE A 293 37.33 -0.80 17.89
C PHE A 293 37.05 -0.81 16.37
N GLU A 294 35.81 -0.63 15.93
CA GLU A 294 35.45 -0.54 14.51
C GLU A 294 35.51 0.93 14.04
N MET A 295 36.72 1.43 13.74
CA MET A 295 36.94 2.70 13.01
C MET A 295 37.32 2.48 11.55
#